data_AF-A0A401UPD4-F1
#
_entry.id   AF-A0A401UPD4-F1
#
_cell.length_a   1.000
_cell.length_b   1.000
_cell.length_c   1.000
_cell.angle_alpha   90.00
_cell.angle_beta   90.00
_cell.angle_gamma   90.00
#
_symmetry.space_group_name_H-M   'P 1'
#
loop_
_entity.id
_entity.type
_entity.pdbx_description
1 polymer ?
#
loop_
_entity_poly.entity_id
_entity_poly.type
_entity_poly.pdbx_seq_one_letter_code
_entity_poly.pdbx_strand_id
1 'polypeptide(L)'
;MGEDKLNSDNENRKSKKSTWQDDNQYQKKIIDDITQQYKNIYEYASMQQPVSDTSDTTNCFDIKSLADKAVNINILRYEVDRLQLDFKAKAYFENDVKPLIDTLYSLATASISYSSAAGSLANTNFGRSSKIKDALNLVEGVNEISEDLIKVLKCKIDNMLKLAKYDCK
;
A
#
# COMPACT_ATOMS: atom_id res chain seq x y z
N MET A 1 -0.34 51.08 19.44
CA MET A 1 0.06 49.67 19.64
C MET A 1 -1.17 48.86 19.23
N GLY A 2 -1.38 48.63 17.94
CA GLY A 2 -0.78 47.53 17.15
C GLY A 2 -1.75 46.34 17.26
N GLU A 3 -2.77 46.24 16.38
CA GLU A 3 -2.80 45.32 15.22
C GLU A 3 -2.32 43.90 15.64
N ASP A 4 -3.17 42.87 15.63
CA ASP A 4 -3.52 42.21 14.37
C ASP A 4 -4.89 41.51 14.36
N LYS A 5 -5.48 41.63 13.17
CA LYS A 5 -6.67 40.95 12.66
C LYS A 5 -6.33 39.47 12.39
N LEU A 6 -7.17 38.56 12.85
CA LEU A 6 -7.18 37.18 12.35
C LEU A 6 -8.09 37.13 11.10
N ASN A 7 -7.46 37.19 9.93
CA ASN A 7 -8.00 36.71 8.65
C ASN A 7 -8.26 35.20 8.75
N SER A 8 -9.37 34.69 8.20
CA SER A 8 -9.47 34.07 6.86
C SER A 8 -8.36 33.02 6.67
N ASP A 9 -8.65 31.72 6.62
CA ASP A 9 -9.34 31.06 5.52
C ASP A 9 -9.88 29.70 5.97
N ASN A 10 -11.20 29.57 6.08
CA ASN A 10 -11.87 28.27 6.11
C ASN A 10 -12.18 27.89 4.65
N GLU A 11 -11.14 27.57 3.88
CA GLU A 11 -11.29 26.99 2.56
C GLU A 11 -11.82 25.55 2.68
N ASN A 12 -13.14 25.45 2.62
CA ASN A 12 -13.82 24.66 1.59
C ASN A 12 -13.08 23.37 1.18
N ARG A 13 -12.99 22.39 2.10
CA ARG A 13 -12.77 20.98 1.72
C ARG A 13 -13.99 20.47 0.97
N LYS A 14 -14.11 20.86 -0.31
CA LYS A 14 -14.90 20.14 -1.30
C LYS A 14 -14.24 18.76 -1.43
N SER A 15 -14.88 17.75 -0.86
CA SER A 15 -14.61 16.37 -1.19
C SER A 15 -14.71 16.24 -2.71
N LYS A 16 -13.57 15.99 -3.35
CA LYS A 16 -13.49 15.74 -4.79
C LYS A 16 -14.09 14.35 -5.01
N LYS A 17 -15.42 14.30 -5.08
CA LYS A 17 -16.17 13.17 -5.62
C LYS A 17 -15.71 13.05 -7.07
N SER A 18 -14.73 12.19 -7.34
CA SER A 18 -14.28 11.92 -8.70
C SER A 18 -15.45 11.32 -9.46
N THR A 19 -15.81 12.03 -10.52
CA THR A 19 -17.00 11.86 -11.33
C THR A 19 -16.87 10.56 -12.11
N TRP A 20 -17.63 9.53 -11.74
CA TRP A 20 -17.80 8.29 -12.53
C TRP A 20 -18.26 8.55 -13.98
N GLN A 21 -18.70 9.77 -14.30
CA GLN A 21 -19.07 10.22 -15.64
C GLN A 21 -17.86 10.63 -16.51
N ASP A 22 -16.76 11.10 -15.91
CA ASP A 22 -15.56 11.53 -16.65
C ASP A 22 -14.85 10.30 -17.25
N ASP A 23 -14.66 9.24 -16.46
CA ASP A 23 -13.95 8.03 -16.88
C ASP A 23 -14.65 7.31 -18.05
N ASN A 24 -15.99 7.31 -18.08
CA ASN A 24 -16.77 6.79 -19.20
C ASN A 24 -16.60 7.65 -20.47
N GLN A 25 -16.41 8.96 -20.32
CA GLN A 25 -16.18 9.86 -21.43
C GLN A 25 -14.78 9.65 -22.03
N TYR A 26 -13.76 9.43 -21.19
CA TYR A 26 -12.41 9.08 -21.63
C TYR A 26 -12.35 7.73 -22.34
N GLN A 27 -13.01 6.70 -21.79
CA GLN A 27 -13.09 5.39 -22.43
C GLN A 27 -13.79 5.47 -23.79
N LYS A 28 -14.89 6.23 -23.89
CA LYS A 28 -15.61 6.43 -25.16
C LYS A 28 -14.74 7.14 -26.20
N LYS A 29 -13.98 8.16 -25.79
CA LYS A 29 -13.05 8.87 -26.68
C LYS A 29 -11.95 7.96 -27.22
N ILE A 30 -11.39 7.07 -26.38
CA ILE A 30 -10.38 6.10 -26.82
C ILE A 30 -10.97 5.12 -27.84
N ILE A 31 -12.20 4.63 -27.61
CA ILE A 31 -12.89 3.71 -28.53
C ILE A 31 -13.19 4.40 -29.87
N ASP A 32 -13.65 5.65 -29.84
CA ASP A 32 -13.98 6.43 -31.04
C ASP A 32 -12.72 6.72 -31.88
N ASP A 33 -11.62 7.14 -31.24
CA ASP A 33 -10.34 7.40 -31.92
C ASP A 33 -9.77 6.13 -32.58
N ILE A 34 -9.87 4.97 -31.90
CA ILE A 34 -9.45 3.68 -32.48
C ILE A 34 -10.34 3.30 -33.66
N THR A 35 -11.66 3.44 -33.53
CA THR A 35 -12.61 3.09 -34.59
C THR A 35 -12.40 3.93 -35.85
N GLN A 36 -12.06 5.21 -35.68
CA GLN A 36 -11.79 6.12 -36.79
C GLN A 36 -10.46 5.81 -37.47
N GLN A 37 -9.42 5.41 -36.72
CA GLN A 37 -8.17 4.92 -37.30
C GLN A 37 -8.38 3.65 -38.15
N TYR A 38 -9.21 2.71 -37.68
CA TYR A 38 -9.54 1.50 -38.45
C TYR A 38 -10.29 1.80 -39.76
N LYS A 39 -11.22 2.76 -39.76
CA LYS A 39 -11.91 3.17 -41.00
C LYS A 39 -10.94 3.74 -42.04
N ASN A 40 -10.03 4.60 -41.60
CA ASN A 40 -9.03 5.21 -42.49
C ASN A 40 -8.10 4.14 -43.10
N ILE A 41 -7.73 3.10 -42.35
CA ILE A 41 -6.89 2.00 -42.84
C ILE A 41 -7.62 1.18 -43.92
N TYR A 42 -8.90 0.88 -43.72
CA TYR A 42 -9.70 0.14 -44.71
C TYR A 42 -9.99 0.94 -45.98
N GLU A 43 -10.19 2.25 -45.86
CA GLU A 43 -10.45 3.13 -47.00
C GLU A 43 -9.20 3.23 -47.89
N TYR A 44 -8.00 3.30 -47.30
CA TYR A 44 -6.72 3.24 -48.04
C TYR A 44 -6.42 1.88 -48.68
N ALA A 45 -6.83 0.77 -48.07
CA ALA A 45 -6.62 -0.58 -48.61
C ALA A 45 -7.53 -0.92 -49.80
N SER A 46 -8.67 -0.23 -49.94
CA SER A 46 -9.65 -0.49 -51.01
C SER A 46 -9.31 0.13 -52.39
N MET A 47 -8.21 0.90 -52.49
CA MET A 47 -7.77 1.52 -53.76
C MET A 47 -6.62 0.77 -54.47
N GLN A 48 -6.36 -0.50 -54.12
CA GLN A 48 -5.37 -1.33 -54.83
C GLN A 48 -5.93 -2.70 -55.23
N GLN A 49 -5.94 -2.98 -56.54
CA GLN A 49 -6.09 -4.31 -57.14
C GLN A 49 -5.38 -4.31 -58.51
N PRO A 50 -5.10 -5.47 -59.16
CA PRO A 50 -4.99 -6.86 -58.67
C PRO A 50 -3.82 -7.67 -59.33
N VAL A 51 -3.23 -8.72 -58.71
CA VAL A 51 -2.72 -9.89 -59.49
C VAL A 51 -2.52 -11.18 -58.64
N SER A 52 -3.05 -12.29 -59.19
CA SER A 52 -2.61 -13.71 -59.22
C SER A 52 -2.48 -14.59 -57.97
N ASP A 53 -3.13 -15.76 -58.09
CA ASP A 53 -3.07 -16.96 -57.27
C ASP A 53 -1.65 -17.51 -56.99
N THR A 54 -1.41 -17.97 -55.76
CA THR A 54 -0.74 -19.25 -55.44
C THR A 54 -0.89 -19.56 -53.95
N SER A 55 -1.01 -20.85 -53.68
CA SER A 55 -1.36 -21.53 -52.43
C SER A 55 -0.34 -21.43 -51.29
N ASP A 56 -0.88 -21.55 -50.08
CA ASP A 56 -0.27 -22.02 -48.82
C ASP A 56 0.97 -21.29 -48.28
N THR A 57 0.76 -20.48 -47.24
CA THR A 57 1.52 -20.65 -45.99
C THR A 57 0.76 -20.06 -44.81
N THR A 58 0.32 -20.96 -43.93
CA THR A 58 0.17 -20.77 -42.48
C THR A 58 0.87 -19.53 -41.93
N ASN A 59 0.08 -18.49 -41.65
CA ASN A 59 0.12 -17.62 -40.47
C ASN A 59 -0.80 -16.43 -40.76
N CYS A 60 -2.11 -16.68 -40.75
CA CYS A 60 -3.07 -15.58 -40.65
C CYS A 60 -2.89 -14.99 -39.25
N PHE A 61 -2.01 -14.00 -39.17
CA PHE A 61 -1.81 -13.22 -37.96
C PHE A 61 -3.09 -12.41 -37.79
N ASP A 62 -4.04 -12.99 -37.04
CA ASP A 62 -5.35 -12.40 -36.84
C ASP A 62 -5.17 -11.06 -36.11
N ILE A 63 -5.23 -9.98 -36.88
CA ILE A 63 -5.05 -8.60 -36.42
C ILE A 63 -6.00 -8.30 -35.26
N LYS A 64 -7.18 -8.94 -35.25
CA LYS A 64 -8.15 -8.84 -34.16
C LYS A 64 -7.63 -9.52 -32.89
N SER A 65 -7.08 -10.72 -33.00
CA SER A 65 -6.43 -11.42 -31.89
C SER A 65 -5.24 -10.63 -31.33
N LEU A 66 -4.46 -9.96 -32.18
CA LEU A 66 -3.36 -9.09 -31.73
C LEU A 66 -3.88 -7.87 -30.98
N ALA A 67 -4.91 -7.21 -31.50
CA ALA A 67 -5.54 -6.06 -30.85
C ALA A 67 -6.13 -6.43 -29.48
N ASP A 68 -6.84 -7.56 -29.40
CA ASP A 68 -7.39 -8.08 -28.14
C ASP A 68 -6.28 -8.39 -27.12
N LYS A 69 -5.16 -8.96 -27.56
CA LYS A 69 -3.99 -9.20 -26.71
C LYS A 69 -3.35 -7.89 -26.23
N ALA A 70 -3.23 -6.88 -27.08
CA ALA A 70 -2.68 -5.58 -26.70
C ALA A 70 -3.56 -4.86 -25.66
N VAL A 71 -4.89 -4.94 -25.82
CA VAL A 71 -5.85 -4.45 -24.83
C VAL A 71 -5.70 -5.19 -23.50
N ASN A 72 -5.62 -6.52 -23.52
CA ASN A 72 -5.41 -7.32 -22.32
C ASN A 72 -4.08 -7.00 -21.62
N ILE A 73 -3.00 -6.78 -22.38
CA ILE A 73 -1.70 -6.34 -21.82
C ILE A 73 -1.84 -4.98 -21.14
N ASN A 74 -2.57 -4.04 -21.74
CA ASN A 74 -2.78 -2.72 -21.15
C ASN A 74 -3.65 -2.76 -19.89
N ILE A 75 -4.68 -3.62 -19.86
CA ILE A 75 -5.49 -3.85 -18.66
C ILE A 75 -4.62 -4.44 -17.55
N LEU A 76 -3.83 -5.47 -17.86
CA LEU A 76 -2.89 -6.08 -16.91
C LEU A 76 -1.87 -5.07 -16.40
N ARG A 77 -1.31 -4.24 -17.27
CA ARG A 77 -0.40 -3.16 -16.89
C ARG A 77 -1.08 -2.17 -15.94
N TYR A 78 -2.31 -1.76 -16.23
CA TYR A 78 -3.07 -0.86 -15.37
C TYR A 78 -3.38 -1.47 -14.01
N GLU A 79 -3.75 -2.75 -13.96
CA GLU A 79 -3.97 -3.47 -12.70
C GLU A 79 -2.67 -3.67 -11.92
N VAL A 80 -1.54 -3.92 -12.59
CA VAL A 80 -0.21 -3.99 -11.98
C VAL A 80 0.24 -2.63 -11.44
N ASP A 81 0.02 -1.54 -12.20
CA ASP A 81 0.34 -0.17 -11.77
C ASP A 81 -0.56 0.27 -10.59
N ARG A 82 -1.80 -0.24 -10.50
CA ARG A 82 -2.72 -0.02 -9.37
C ARG A 82 -2.33 -0.77 -8.12
N LEU A 83 -1.70 -1.92 -8.28
CA LEU A 83 -1.14 -2.64 -7.17
C LEU A 83 0.11 -1.83 -6.74
N GLN A 84 -0.04 -0.94 -5.75
CA GLN A 84 1.07 -0.22 -5.08
C GLN A 84 1.94 -1.22 -4.32
N LEU A 85 2.71 -2.00 -5.07
CA LEU A 85 3.38 -3.19 -4.60
C LEU A 85 4.82 -2.88 -4.28
N ASP A 86 5.03 -2.21 -3.16
CA ASP A 86 6.23 -2.49 -2.42
C ASP A 86 6.05 -3.83 -1.69
N PHE A 87 5.93 -4.93 -2.47
CA PHE A 87 5.84 -6.29 -1.94
C PHE A 87 7.01 -6.60 -1.02
N LYS A 88 8.17 -6.00 -1.31
CA LYS A 88 9.40 -6.20 -0.56
C LYS A 88 9.34 -5.50 0.79
N ALA A 89 8.94 -4.23 0.87
CA ALA A 89 8.74 -3.55 2.14
C ALA A 89 7.56 -4.12 2.92
N LYS A 90 6.48 -4.55 2.24
CA LYS A 90 5.37 -5.24 2.90
C LYS A 90 5.85 -6.56 3.53
N ALA A 91 6.57 -7.39 2.78
CA ALA A 91 7.11 -8.64 3.31
C ALA A 91 8.11 -8.39 4.45
N TYR A 92 8.95 -7.36 4.34
CA TYR A 92 9.86 -6.96 5.41
C TYR A 92 9.10 -6.48 6.65
N PHE A 93 8.05 -5.67 6.48
CA PHE A 93 7.22 -5.22 7.59
C PHE A 93 6.56 -6.41 8.30
N GLU A 94 5.90 -7.30 7.56
CA GLU A 94 5.18 -8.44 8.13
C GLU A 94 6.11 -9.45 8.83
N ASN A 95 7.31 -9.68 8.29
CA ASN A 95 8.22 -10.71 8.81
C ASN A 95 9.25 -10.18 9.82
N ASP A 96 9.73 -8.95 9.66
CA ASP A 96 10.84 -8.42 10.46
C ASP A 96 10.41 -7.33 11.46
N VAL A 97 9.37 -6.56 11.18
CA VAL A 97 8.95 -5.42 12.01
C VAL A 97 7.77 -5.78 12.90
N LYS A 98 6.72 -6.36 12.30
CA LYS A 98 5.48 -6.68 12.97
C LYS A 98 5.66 -7.61 14.17
N PRO A 99 6.46 -8.70 14.11
CA PRO A 99 6.64 -9.58 15.26
C PRO A 99 7.29 -8.87 16.45
N LEU A 100 8.19 -7.92 16.19
CA LEU A 100 8.82 -7.12 17.25
C LEU A 100 7.81 -6.16 17.90
N ILE A 101 6.93 -5.54 17.10
CA ILE A 101 5.84 -4.70 17.62
C ILE A 101 4.86 -5.52 18.46
N ASP A 102 4.42 -6.69 17.96
CA ASP A 102 3.50 -7.58 18.65
C ASP A 102 4.08 -8.07 19.98
N THR A 103 5.39 -8.38 19.99
CA THR A 103 6.11 -8.77 21.20
C THR A 103 6.17 -7.62 22.21
N LEU A 104 6.50 -6.41 21.75
CA LEU A 104 6.54 -5.23 22.61
C LEU A 104 5.16 -4.92 23.23
N TYR A 105 4.09 -5.08 22.45
CA TYR A 105 2.73 -4.92 22.93
C TYR A 105 2.37 -5.96 24.00
N SER A 106 2.78 -7.21 23.79
CA SER A 106 2.57 -8.29 24.76
C SER A 106 3.32 -8.02 26.07
N LEU A 107 4.57 -7.56 25.98
CA LEU A 107 5.38 -7.16 27.14
C LEU A 107 4.74 -5.99 27.89
N ALA A 108 4.29 -4.95 27.20
CA ALA A 108 3.60 -3.82 27.83
C ALA A 108 2.34 -4.28 28.60
N THR A 109 1.56 -5.19 28.01
CA THR A 109 0.36 -5.77 28.66
C THR A 109 0.72 -6.59 29.90
N ALA A 110 1.80 -7.37 29.85
CA ALA A 110 2.30 -8.13 30.99
C ALA A 110 2.77 -7.20 32.12
N SER A 111 3.53 -6.15 31.78
CA SER A 111 4.00 -5.13 32.74
C SER A 111 2.83 -4.46 33.46
N ILE A 112 1.80 -4.03 32.72
CA ILE A 112 0.57 -3.46 33.30
C ILE A 112 -0.08 -4.45 34.28
N SER A 113 -0.16 -5.73 33.90
CA SER A 113 -0.78 -6.77 34.73
C SER A 113 0.00 -6.99 36.03
N TYR A 114 1.33 -7.09 35.97
CA TYR A 114 2.17 -7.24 37.16
C TYR A 114 2.11 -6.01 38.07
N SER A 115 2.16 -4.81 37.49
CA SER A 115 2.07 -3.56 38.25
C SER A 115 0.70 -3.42 38.93
N SER A 116 -0.38 -3.82 38.26
CA SER A 116 -1.74 -3.85 38.82
C SER A 116 -1.89 -4.88 39.93
N ALA A 117 -1.28 -6.06 39.77
CA ALA A 117 -1.26 -7.10 40.79
C ALA A 117 -0.47 -6.64 42.04
N ALA A 118 0.68 -5.97 41.84
CA ALA A 118 1.46 -5.38 42.92
C ALA A 118 0.66 -4.33 43.69
N GLY A 119 -0.02 -3.41 42.96
CA GLY A 119 -0.88 -2.39 43.56
C GLY A 119 -2.04 -2.99 44.34
N SER A 120 -2.68 -4.02 43.80
CA SER A 120 -3.77 -4.74 44.49
C SER A 120 -3.27 -5.43 45.75
N LEU A 121 -2.12 -6.12 45.70
CA LEU A 121 -1.51 -6.76 46.87
C LEU A 121 -1.15 -5.73 47.96
N ALA A 122 -0.58 -4.59 47.57
CA ALA A 122 -0.21 -3.51 48.48
C ALA A 122 -1.41 -2.90 49.23
N ASN A 123 -2.58 -2.87 48.58
CA ASN A 123 -3.81 -2.33 49.16
C ASN A 123 -4.61 -3.34 50.00
N THR A 124 -4.16 -4.59 50.11
CA THR A 124 -4.79 -5.60 50.98
C THR A 124 -4.01 -5.80 52.28
N ASN A 125 -4.73 -5.99 53.39
CA ASN A 125 -4.12 -6.35 54.69
C ASN A 125 -3.40 -7.72 54.69
N PHE A 126 -3.49 -8.49 53.59
CA PHE A 126 -2.87 -9.80 53.42
C PHE A 126 -1.70 -9.80 52.41
N GLY A 127 -1.36 -8.63 51.86
CA GLY A 127 -0.25 -8.47 50.94
C GLY A 127 1.08 -8.79 51.61
N ARG A 128 1.73 -9.90 51.20
CA ARG A 128 3.11 -10.16 51.61
C ARG A 128 4.03 -9.23 50.84
N SER A 129 4.85 -8.46 51.56
CA SER A 129 5.84 -7.55 50.99
C SER A 129 6.75 -8.23 49.97
N SER A 130 7.09 -9.52 50.19
CA SER A 130 7.86 -10.32 49.24
C SER A 130 7.15 -10.46 47.89
N LYS A 131 5.84 -10.74 47.87
CA LYS A 131 5.07 -10.93 46.63
C LYS A 131 4.90 -9.62 45.85
N ILE A 132 4.78 -8.50 46.57
CA ILE A 132 4.75 -7.16 45.94
C ILE A 132 6.09 -6.88 45.28
N LYS A 133 7.19 -7.17 45.98
CA LYS A 133 8.55 -7.04 45.42
C LYS A 133 8.76 -7.94 44.21
N ASP A 134 8.33 -9.20 44.27
CA ASP A 134 8.44 -10.13 43.14
C ASP A 134 7.70 -9.61 41.91
N ALA A 135 6.48 -9.07 42.09
CA ALA A 135 5.71 -8.49 40.99
C ALA A 135 6.36 -7.23 40.40
N LEU A 136 6.98 -6.37 41.22
CA LEU A 136 7.73 -5.21 40.74
C LEU A 136 9.03 -5.61 40.03
N ASN A 137 9.73 -6.63 40.51
CA ASN A 137 10.92 -7.16 39.82
C ASN A 137 10.56 -7.72 38.43
N LEU A 138 9.37 -8.31 38.27
CA LEU A 138 8.88 -8.75 36.97
C LEU A 138 8.62 -7.56 36.03
N VAL A 139 8.11 -6.44 36.55
CA VAL A 139 7.97 -5.19 35.77
C VAL A 139 9.33 -4.68 35.30
N GLU A 140 10.33 -4.66 36.19
CA GLU A 140 11.70 -4.25 35.84
C GLU A 140 12.29 -5.17 34.76
N GLY A 141 12.18 -6.49 34.91
CA GLY A 141 12.67 -7.43 33.90
C GLY A 141 11.96 -7.30 32.55
N VAL A 142 10.65 -7.01 32.54
CA VAL A 142 9.92 -6.73 31.31
C VAL A 142 10.38 -5.42 30.66
N ASN A 143 10.68 -4.39 31.45
CA ASN A 143 11.19 -3.12 30.94
C ASN A 143 12.57 -3.29 30.29
N GLU A 144 13.48 -4.02 30.92
CA GLU A 144 14.82 -4.31 30.37
C GLU A 144 14.71 -4.98 28.99
N ILE A 145 13.90 -6.04 28.87
CA ILE A 145 13.68 -6.74 27.60
C ILE A 145 13.03 -5.80 26.56
N SER A 146 12.10 -4.95 27.00
CA SER A 146 11.42 -3.99 26.12
C SER A 146 12.39 -2.95 25.56
N GLU A 147 13.35 -2.47 26.35
CA GLU A 147 14.37 -1.53 25.89
C GLU A 147 15.24 -2.11 24.78
N ASP A 148 15.69 -3.35 24.94
CA ASP A 148 16.49 -4.04 23.93
C ASP A 148 15.68 -4.29 22.66
N LEU A 149 14.42 -4.68 22.80
CA LEU A 149 13.51 -4.86 21.67
C LEU A 149 13.26 -3.54 20.93
N ILE A 150 13.11 -2.42 21.64
CA ILE A 150 12.95 -1.08 21.05
C ILE A 150 14.20 -0.68 20.26
N LYS A 151 15.41 -0.99 20.75
CA LYS A 151 16.66 -0.70 20.01
C LYS A 151 16.69 -1.44 18.67
N VAL A 152 16.34 -2.73 18.67
CA VAL A 152 16.28 -3.54 17.44
C VAL A 152 15.19 -3.03 16.50
N LEU A 153 14.00 -2.74 17.04
CA LEU A 153 12.86 -2.25 16.27
C LEU A 153 13.18 -0.92 15.56
N LYS A 154 13.84 0.02 16.25
CA LYS A 154 14.31 1.28 15.65
C LYS A 154 15.19 1.02 14.43
N CYS A 155 16.18 0.15 14.55
CA CYS A 155 17.06 -0.22 13.44
C CYS A 155 16.27 -0.83 12.26
N LYS A 156 15.31 -1.73 12.55
CA LYS A 156 14.49 -2.37 11.53
C LYS A 156 13.59 -1.37 10.80
N ILE A 157 12.95 -0.44 11.53
CA ILE A 157 12.12 0.63 10.95
C ILE A 157 12.97 1.58 10.10
N ASP A 158 14.15 1.99 10.59
CA ASP A 158 15.04 2.86 9.82
C ASP A 158 15.46 2.22 8.49
N ASN A 159 15.72 0.91 8.48
CA ASN A 159 16.00 0.17 7.25
C ASN A 159 14.79 0.12 6.31
N MET A 160 13.59 -0.10 6.83
CA MET A 160 12.35 -0.06 6.06
C MET A 160 12.12 1.31 5.40
N LEU A 161 12.34 2.40 6.16
CA LEU A 161 12.21 3.77 5.67
C LEU A 161 13.27 4.12 4.62
N LYS A 162 14.47 3.54 4.71
CA LYS A 162 15.48 3.66 3.65
C LYS A 162 15.02 2.95 2.38
N LEU A 163 14.51 1.72 2.47
CA LEU A 163 14.00 0.97 1.31
C LEU A 163 12.92 1.77 0.57
N ALA A 164 11.94 2.30 1.31
CA ALA A 164 10.85 3.10 0.73
C ALA A 164 11.32 4.40 0.04
N LYS A 165 12.48 4.96 0.42
CA LYS A 165 13.04 6.17 -0.23
C LYS A 165 13.78 5.87 -1.53
N TYR A 166 14.24 4.64 -1.75
CA TYR A 166 14.94 4.26 -2.98
C TYR A 166 13.98 3.98 -4.14
N ASP A 167 12.73 3.59 -3.88
CA ASP A 167 11.72 3.29 -4.90
C ASP A 167 10.98 4.54 -5.45
N CYS A 168 11.31 5.75 -4.95
CA CYS A 168 10.75 7.03 -5.43
C CYS A 168 11.64 7.79 -6.43
N LYS A 169 12.64 7.14 -7.04
CA LYS A 169 13.52 7.72 -8.08
C LYS A 169 13.38 6.98 -9.39
#